data_AF-A0A2K4ZR54-F1
#
_entry.id   AF-A0A2K4ZR54-F1
#
_cell.length_a   1.000
_cell.length_b   1.000
_cell.length_c   1.000
_cell.angle_alpha   90.00
_cell.angle_beta   90.00
_cell.angle_gamma   90.00
#
_symmetry.space_group_name_H-M   'P 1'
#
loop_
_entity.id
_entity.type
_entity.pdbx_description
1 polymer ?
#
loop_
_entity_poly.entity_id
_entity_poly.type
_entity_poly.pdbx_seq_one_letter_code
_entity_poly.pdbx_strand_id
1 'polypeptide(L)' 'MSNISELDLQNLRHLIGGFDTTHCKMQAYAKEAEDPQIRQFFEKGARSAMDNKEQLMKFLN' A
#
# COMPACT_ATOMS: atom_id res chain seq x y z
N MET A 1 19.67 -5.96 15.01
CA MET A 1 18.38 -5.43 15.48
C MET A 1 18.41 -3.93 15.22
N SER A 2 17.52 -3.48 14.35
CA SER A 2 17.64 -2.29 13.51
C SER A 2 17.96 -1.03 14.32
N ASN A 3 19.08 -0.36 14.00
CA ASN A 3 19.32 1.06 14.35
C ASN A 3 18.39 1.95 13.50
N ILE A 4 17.09 1.67 13.50
CA ILE A 4 16.12 2.55 12.86
C ILE A 4 16.02 3.78 13.75
N SER A 5 16.31 4.96 13.20
CA SER A 5 16.12 6.19 13.96
C SER A 5 14.63 6.40 14.24
N GLU A 6 14.29 7.23 15.23
CA GLU A 6 12.89 7.57 15.49
C GLU A 6 12.22 8.18 14.25
N LEU A 7 12.94 9.02 13.51
CA LEU A 7 12.48 9.61 12.26
C LEU A 7 12.22 8.53 11.20
N ASP A 8 13.13 7.58 11.03
CA ASP A 8 12.96 6.48 10.06
C ASP A 8 11.78 5.58 10.45
N LEU A 9 11.57 5.34 11.74
CA LEU A 9 10.43 4.58 12.24
C LEU A 9 9.09 5.30 11.96
N GLN A 10 9.05 6.62 12.16
CA GLN A 10 7.88 7.43 11.83
C GLN A 10 7.59 7.42 10.33
N ASN A 11 8.63 7.59 9.50
CA ASN A 11 8.51 7.51 8.04
C ASN A 11 8.00 6.14 7.59
N LEU A 12 8.55 5.06 8.16
CA LEU A 12 8.14 3.69 7.85
C LEU A 12 6.67 3.44 8.19
N ARG A 13 6.22 3.88 9.38
CA ARG A 13 4.80 3.79 9.79
C ARG A 13 3.89 4.62 8.90
N HIS A 14 4.31 5.82 8.52
CA HIS A 14 3.56 6.67 7.59
C HIS A 14 3.38 5.99 6.23
N LEU A 15 4.44 5.41 5.67
CA LEU A 15 4.38 4.68 4.41
C LEU A 15 3.47 3.44 4.49
N ILE A 16 3.57 2.66 5.57
CA ILE A 16 2.70 1.50 5.83
C ILE A 16 1.22 1.91 5.83
N GLY A 17 0.86 2.97 6.58
CA GLY A 17 -0.51 3.48 6.62
C GLY A 17 -0.96 4.11 5.30
N GLY A 18 -0.03 4.73 4.56
CA GLY A 18 -0.27 5.25 3.22
C GLY A 18 -0.68 4.17 2.22
N PHE A 19 -0.12 2.96 2.33
CA PHE A 19 -0.50 1.82 1.49
C PHE A 19 -1.90 1.27 1.81
N ASP A 20 -2.36 1.30 3.07
CA ASP A 20 -3.76 0.98 3.39
C ASP A 20 -4.74 1.94 2.71
N THR A 21 -4.45 3.25 2.77
CA THR A 21 -5.26 4.27 2.10
C THR A 21 -5.26 4.07 0.59
N THR A 22 -4.09 3.78 0.01
CA THR A 22 -3.93 3.51 -1.42
C THR A 22 -4.74 2.29 -1.84
N HIS A 23 -4.66 1.19 -1.08
CA HIS A 23 -5.42 -0.03 -1.31
C HIS A 23 -6.94 0.25 -1.35
N CYS A 24 -7.48 0.95 -0.35
CA CYS A 24 -8.90 1.31 -0.30
C CYS A 24 -9.32 2.14 -1.51
N LYS A 25 -8.53 3.15 -1.90
CA LYS A 25 -8.82 3.98 -3.07
C LYS A 25 -8.79 3.18 -4.37
N MET A 26 -7.77 2.36 -4.57
CA MET A 26 -7.67 1.52 -5.77
C MET A 26 -8.83 0.53 -5.85
N GLN A 27 -9.27 -0.07 -4.74
CA GLN A 27 -10.48 -0.89 -4.74
C GLN A 27 -11.74 -0.09 -5.09
N ALA A 28 -11.89 1.13 -4.55
CA ALA A 28 -13.03 1.99 -4.88
C ALA A 28 -13.03 2.33 -6.38
N TYR A 29 -11.89 2.72 -6.94
CA TYR A 29 -11.76 3.03 -8.37
C TYR A 29 -11.99 1.81 -9.25
N ALA A 30 -11.53 0.62 -8.86
CA ALA A 30 -11.83 -0.62 -9.57
C ALA A 30 -13.34 -0.92 -9.62
N LYS A 31 -14.07 -0.65 -8.53
CA LYS A 31 -15.53 -0.86 -8.45
C LYS A 31 -16.30 0.11 -9.34
N GLU A 32 -15.83 1.33 -9.48
CA GLU A 32 -16.46 2.38 -10.29
C GLU A 32 -16.03 2.34 -11.76
N ALA A 33 -14.94 1.64 -12.10
CA ALA A 33 -14.44 1.53 -13.46
C ALA A 33 -15.31 0.58 -14.31
N GLU A 34 -15.88 1.11 -15.39
CA GLU A 34 -16.65 0.35 -16.38
C GLU A 34 -15.75 -0.36 -17.40
N ASP A 35 -14.64 0.27 -17.78
CA ASP A 35 -13.69 -0.32 -18.71
C ASP A 35 -12.92 -1.49 -18.05
N PRO A 36 -12.94 -2.70 -18.64
CA PRO A 36 -12.30 -3.88 -18.05
C PRO A 36 -10.78 -3.75 -17.83
N GLN A 37 -10.07 -3.03 -18.70
CA GLN A 37 -8.63 -2.83 -18.59
C GLN A 37 -8.32 -1.84 -17.46
N ILE A 38 -9.11 -0.77 -17.33
CA ILE A 38 -8.99 0.20 -16.24
C ILE A 38 -9.31 -0.45 -14.89
N ARG A 39 -10.37 -1.26 -14.83
CA ARG A 39 -10.69 -2.02 -13.61
C ARG A 39 -9.54 -2.94 -13.20
N GLN A 40 -9.01 -3.72 -14.15
CA GLN A 40 -7.88 -4.62 -13.88
C GLN A 40 -6.62 -3.86 -13.44
N PHE A 41 -6.36 -2.68 -14.01
CA PHE A 41 -5.28 -1.80 -13.58
C PHE A 41 -5.41 -1.42 -12.11
N PHE A 42 -6.59 -0.97 -11.68
CA PHE A 42 -6.84 -0.62 -10.28
C PHE A 42 -6.81 -1.84 -9.34
N GLU A 43 -7.35 -2.99 -9.75
CA GLU A 43 -7.27 -4.23 -8.96
C GLU A 43 -5.81 -4.70 -8.76
N LYS A 44 -4.95 -4.51 -9.77
CA LYS A 44 -3.52 -4.78 -9.66
C LYS A 44 -2.86 -3.78 -8.71
N GLY A 45 -3.19 -2.49 -8.82
CA GLY A 45 -2.71 -1.45 -7.91
C GLY A 45 -3.09 -1.72 -6.45
N ALA A 46 -4.32 -2.16 -6.19
CA ALA A 46 -4.79 -2.54 -4.86
C ALA A 46 -3.97 -3.70 -4.28
N ARG A 47 -3.67 -4.73 -5.08
CA ARG A 47 -2.82 -5.87 -4.68
C ARG A 47 -1.39 -5.42 -4.39
N SER A 48 -0.77 -4.68 -5.31
CA SER A 48 0.60 -4.18 -5.12
C SER A 48 0.75 -3.28 -3.89
N ALA A 49 -0.27 -2.50 -3.53
CA ALA A 49 -0.26 -1.71 -2.30
C ALA A 49 -0.15 -2.60 -1.05
N MET A 50 -0.86 -3.72 -1.01
CA MET A 50 -0.78 -4.67 0.11
C MET A 50 0.56 -5.40 0.15
N ASP A 51 1.06 -5.83 -1.00
CA ASP A 51 2.38 -6.47 -1.09
C ASP A 51 3.48 -5.53 -0.57
N ASN A 52 3.44 -4.25 -0.95
CA ASN A 52 4.38 -3.24 -0.47
C ASN A 52 4.23 -2.98 1.03
N LYS A 53 3.00 -2.94 1.55
CA LYS A 53 2.74 -2.85 2.98
C LYS A 53 3.38 -4.02 3.73
N GLU A 54 3.18 -5.25 3.28
CA GLU A 54 3.75 -6.45 3.90
C GLU A 54 5.29 -6.43 3.85
N GLN A 55 5.88 -5.97 2.74
CA GLN A 55 7.33 -5.79 2.65
C GLN A 55 7.84 -4.77 3.66
N LEU A 56 7.16 -3.63 3.82
CA LEU A 56 7.55 -2.61 4.78
C LEU A 56 7.41 -3.07 6.23
N MET A 57 6.36 -3.85 6.55
CA MET A 57 6.17 -4.44 7.87
C MET A 57 7.33 -5.36 8.31
N LYS A 58 8.07 -5.97 7.36
CA LYS A 58 9.25 -6.78 7.68
C LYS A 58 10.39 -5.98 8.30
N PHE A 59 10.46 -4.67 8.08
CA PHE A 59 11.47 -3.81 8.71
C PHE A 59 11.12 -3.45 10.16
N LEU A 60 9.90 -3.77 10.63
CA LEU A 60 9.46 -3.59 12.01
C LEU A 60 9.68 -4.84 12.89
N ASN A 61 10.10 -5.96 12.30
CA ASN A 61 10.29 -7.25 12.97
C ASN A 61 11.78 -7.59 13.15
#